data_AF-A0A9P6EMD0-F1
#
_entry.id   AF-A0A9P6EMD0-F1
#
_cell.length_a   1.000
_cell.length_b   1.000
_cell.length_c   1.000
_cell.angle_alpha   90.00
_cell.angle_beta   90.00
_cell.angle_gamma   90.00
#
_symmetry.space_group_name_H-M   'P 1'
#
loop_
_entity.id
_entity.type
_entity.pdbx_description
1 polymer ?
#
loop_
_entity_poly.entity_id
_entity_poly.type
_entity_poly.pdbx_seq_one_letter_code
_entity_poly.pdbx_strand_id
1 'polypeptide(L)'
;MAGHSAIRGDRFSLIEAAKASCAPLAKTLYYPLSPPQNDKYNPARPSSYNPKDLPMRTQQGYWNTINRLAAATTKKAEATITRETGVSRLPLCAASPAFIHPTFFPMDPFHLFYENCMAFLWDTMTGVKKHGPDPIHLSQAERLGALIPLAMETLPPSFSGPIRDIYLKRNSQYKIYEFMAVCHWYFIPIAIELSFNSSVLANFARFVEAIEFAMTTKPRSLKDLSYLQNLIADFLTNYERLYIGENPEKIIRSRLCIFQLIHIPIHIQWNGSIRLGSQATVERAIGEEAHKIRSKKSPFSNLANIIYRRELFRILLLYYPELLDSPKKTAVVGSNGMQAHRIAWTKVKTNSKLSTDLRAISAYLGQDVTQSDPSISIQRWGKLKFHSSRSPANPGTQATPSKQTSEGTNLLFGHAHAFYTIKTSTFSKTLVVYTPLCSVKTIFRIPRGSWGLDGSEKVLDVLCICNLVGIWVGVNTREVYILRKHPGLDYLTTEERGVEEDSDAESGDENE
;
A
#
# COMPACT_ATOMS: atom_id res chain seq x y z
N MET A 1 -18.97 -14.86 -12.27
CA MET A 1 -17.96 -15.93 -12.27
C MET A 1 -18.14 -16.77 -11.02
N ALA A 2 -17.85 -18.07 -11.08
CA ALA A 2 -18.06 -19.02 -9.99
C ALA A 2 -16.80 -19.31 -9.14
N GLY A 3 -15.64 -18.72 -9.48
CA GLY A 3 -14.42 -18.78 -8.68
C GLY A 3 -14.01 -20.21 -8.33
N HIS A 4 -13.63 -20.45 -7.07
CA HIS A 4 -13.14 -21.75 -6.57
C HIS A 4 -14.12 -22.93 -6.67
N SER A 5 -15.37 -22.68 -7.08
CA SER A 5 -16.39 -23.73 -7.30
C SER A 5 -16.39 -24.29 -8.73
N ALA A 6 -15.59 -23.72 -9.64
CA ALA A 6 -15.53 -24.13 -11.05
C ALA A 6 -14.12 -24.57 -11.47
N ILE A 7 -14.06 -25.51 -12.41
CA ILE A 7 -12.82 -26.05 -13.00
C ILE A 7 -12.03 -24.90 -13.61
N ARG A 8 -12.67 -24.09 -14.47
CA ARG A 8 -12.09 -22.86 -15.00
C ARG A 8 -12.74 -21.69 -14.29
N GLY A 9 -12.41 -21.50 -13.02
CA GLY A 9 -13.04 -20.47 -12.20
C GLY A 9 -12.36 -19.11 -12.23
N ASP A 10 -11.10 -19.06 -12.65
CA ASP A 10 -10.38 -17.80 -12.86
C ASP A 10 -11.09 -16.96 -13.94
N ARG A 11 -11.11 -15.65 -13.70
CA ARG A 11 -11.85 -14.69 -14.50
C ARG A 11 -11.13 -14.29 -15.77
N PHE A 12 -9.80 -14.38 -15.81
CA PHE A 12 -8.99 -13.80 -16.88
C PHE A 12 -8.42 -14.88 -17.81
N SER A 13 -8.18 -16.07 -17.27
CA SER A 13 -7.64 -17.23 -17.95
C SER A 13 -8.58 -18.45 -17.89
N LEU A 14 -8.25 -19.45 -18.70
CA LEU A 14 -8.88 -20.75 -18.81
C LEU A 14 -8.08 -21.83 -18.08
N ILE A 15 -7.19 -21.43 -17.16
CA ILE A 15 -6.47 -22.38 -16.31
C ILE A 15 -7.48 -23.25 -15.55
N GLU A 16 -7.19 -24.54 -15.54
CA GLU A 16 -7.94 -25.50 -14.76
C GLU A 16 -7.41 -25.55 -13.34
N ALA A 17 -8.33 -25.40 -12.40
CA ALA A 17 -8.05 -25.47 -10.98
C ALA A 17 -7.80 -26.93 -10.57
N ALA A 18 -6.89 -27.13 -9.62
CA ALA A 18 -6.43 -28.42 -9.13
C ALA A 18 -7.15 -28.83 -7.84
N LYS A 19 -7.37 -30.14 -7.70
CA LYS A 19 -7.91 -30.80 -6.51
C LYS A 19 -6.79 -31.25 -5.58
N ALA A 20 -7.10 -31.26 -4.29
CA ALA A 20 -6.22 -31.76 -3.22
C ALA A 20 -6.40 -33.26 -2.94
N SER A 21 -7.51 -33.86 -3.37
CA SER A 21 -7.80 -35.28 -3.13
C SER A 21 -8.82 -35.84 -4.12
N CYS A 22 -8.89 -37.17 -4.22
CA CYS A 22 -9.90 -37.89 -5.01
C CYS A 22 -11.22 -38.10 -4.23
N ALA A 23 -11.35 -37.54 -3.02
CA ALA A 23 -12.54 -37.75 -2.20
C ALA A 23 -13.79 -37.19 -2.91
N PRO A 24 -14.94 -37.90 -2.87
CA PRO A 24 -16.17 -37.50 -3.57
C PRO A 24 -16.68 -36.09 -3.21
N LEU A 25 -16.24 -35.53 -2.07
CA LEU A 25 -16.63 -34.22 -1.55
C LEU A 25 -15.50 -33.17 -1.59
N ALA A 26 -14.40 -33.42 -2.31
CA ALA A 26 -13.34 -32.42 -2.54
C ALA A 26 -13.87 -31.29 -3.45
N LYS A 27 -14.65 -30.37 -2.86
CA LYS A 27 -15.35 -29.29 -3.58
C LYS A 27 -14.46 -28.09 -3.88
N THR A 28 -13.40 -27.86 -3.09
CA THR A 28 -12.56 -26.68 -3.22
C THR A 28 -11.48 -26.90 -4.27
N LEU A 29 -11.45 -26.04 -5.28
CA LEU A 29 -10.45 -26.05 -6.33
C LEU A 29 -9.42 -24.93 -6.11
N TYR A 30 -8.14 -25.27 -6.29
CA TYR A 30 -6.97 -24.40 -6.05
C TYR A 30 -6.23 -24.10 -7.36
N TYR A 31 -5.36 -23.09 -7.38
CA TYR A 31 -4.79 -22.55 -8.61
C TYR A 31 -3.25 -22.58 -8.65
N PRO A 32 -2.59 -23.72 -8.35
CA PRO A 32 -1.15 -23.80 -8.58
C PRO A 32 -0.86 -23.79 -10.08
N LEU A 33 0.31 -23.32 -10.47
CA LEU A 33 0.89 -23.50 -11.79
C LEU A 33 1.22 -24.98 -11.98
N SER A 34 1.91 -25.60 -11.00
CA SER A 34 2.35 -27.00 -11.05
C SER A 34 1.96 -27.76 -9.77
N PRO A 35 0.76 -28.38 -9.71
CA PRO A 35 0.29 -29.10 -8.54
C PRO A 35 1.11 -30.39 -8.29
N PRO A 36 1.44 -30.71 -7.02
CA PRO A 36 2.07 -31.98 -6.69
C PRO A 36 1.13 -33.17 -7.01
N GLN A 37 1.71 -34.27 -7.48
CA GLN A 37 0.98 -35.50 -7.87
C GLN A 37 -0.18 -35.22 -8.85
N ASN A 38 0.05 -34.37 -9.85
CA ASN A 38 -0.96 -33.99 -10.86
C ASN A 38 -1.66 -35.20 -11.48
N ASP A 39 -0.90 -36.21 -11.91
CA ASP A 39 -1.46 -37.38 -12.62
C ASP A 39 -2.44 -38.20 -11.76
N LYS A 40 -2.23 -38.19 -10.44
CA LYS A 40 -3.10 -38.89 -9.49
C LYS A 40 -4.40 -38.13 -9.22
N TYR A 41 -4.31 -36.83 -8.93
CA TYR A 41 -5.46 -36.04 -8.46
C TYR A 41 -6.17 -35.26 -9.57
N ASN A 42 -5.47 -34.96 -10.66
CA ASN A 42 -5.89 -34.08 -11.75
C ASN A 42 -5.46 -34.62 -13.13
N PRO A 43 -5.74 -35.88 -13.50
CA PRO A 43 -5.20 -36.51 -14.72
C PRO A 43 -5.59 -35.81 -16.03
N ALA A 44 -6.70 -35.08 -16.07
CA ALA A 44 -7.14 -34.32 -17.25
C ALA A 44 -6.53 -32.92 -17.35
N ARG A 45 -5.88 -32.44 -16.28
CA ARG A 45 -5.26 -31.12 -16.20
C ARG A 45 -3.83 -31.20 -16.75
N PRO A 46 -3.35 -30.21 -17.53
CA PRO A 46 -1.93 -30.08 -17.84
C PRO A 46 -1.07 -30.14 -16.57
N SER A 47 0.09 -30.80 -16.62
CA SER A 47 0.96 -30.96 -15.44
C SER A 47 1.49 -29.64 -14.90
N SER A 48 1.72 -28.66 -15.78
CA SER A 48 2.20 -27.33 -15.44
C SER A 48 1.65 -26.27 -16.40
N TYR A 49 1.50 -25.03 -15.92
CA TYR A 49 1.27 -23.86 -16.76
C TYR A 49 2.49 -22.95 -16.80
N ASN A 50 2.82 -22.41 -17.98
CA ASN A 50 3.84 -21.38 -18.11
C ASN A 50 3.26 -20.04 -17.61
N PRO A 51 3.78 -19.43 -16.53
CA PRO A 51 3.22 -18.19 -16.00
C PRO A 51 3.29 -16.99 -16.96
N LYS A 52 4.09 -17.08 -18.03
CA LYS A 52 4.22 -16.03 -19.05
C LYS A 52 3.32 -16.24 -20.27
N ASP A 53 2.73 -17.43 -20.40
CA ASP A 53 1.89 -17.83 -21.52
C ASP A 53 0.69 -18.62 -21.00
N LEU A 54 -0.28 -17.87 -20.49
CA LEU A 54 -1.51 -18.43 -19.94
C LEU A 54 -2.59 -18.52 -21.02
N PRO A 55 -3.45 -19.55 -20.99
CA PRO A 55 -4.60 -19.62 -21.90
C PRO A 55 -5.62 -18.55 -21.51
N MET A 56 -5.53 -17.35 -22.08
CA MET A 56 -6.40 -16.23 -21.74
C MET A 56 -7.83 -16.43 -22.25
N ARG A 57 -8.82 -15.91 -21.49
CA ARG A 57 -10.21 -15.88 -21.96
C ARG A 57 -10.39 -14.85 -23.06
N THR A 58 -11.29 -15.16 -23.99
CA THR A 58 -11.68 -14.27 -25.07
C THR A 58 -13.15 -13.87 -24.95
N GLN A 59 -13.51 -12.73 -25.55
CA GLN A 59 -14.89 -12.28 -25.62
C GLN A 59 -15.77 -13.30 -26.37
N GLN A 60 -15.27 -13.88 -27.46
CA GLN A 60 -15.98 -14.93 -28.20
C GLN A 60 -16.25 -16.16 -27.33
N GLY A 61 -15.24 -16.64 -26.60
CA GLY A 61 -15.39 -17.78 -25.69
C GLY A 61 -16.40 -17.51 -24.56
N TYR A 62 -16.43 -16.27 -24.06
CA TYR A 62 -17.42 -15.83 -23.10
C TYR A 62 -18.84 -15.88 -23.67
N TRP A 63 -19.08 -15.29 -24.85
CA TRP A 63 -20.40 -15.29 -25.49
C TRP A 63 -20.88 -16.69 -25.88
N ASN A 64 -19.99 -17.55 -26.36
CA ASN A 64 -20.32 -18.96 -26.61
C ASN A 64 -20.83 -19.63 -25.33
N THR A 65 -20.24 -19.31 -24.18
CA THR A 65 -20.68 -19.83 -22.88
C THR A 65 -22.04 -19.25 -22.46
N ILE A 66 -22.27 -17.96 -22.70
CA ILE A 66 -23.58 -17.33 -22.46
C ILE A 66 -24.67 -17.98 -23.31
N ASN A 67 -24.41 -18.26 -24.59
CA ASN A 67 -25.36 -18.92 -25.46
C ASN A 67 -25.67 -20.36 -24.98
N ARG A 68 -24.65 -21.08 -24.51
CA ARG A 68 -24.84 -22.40 -23.86
C ARG A 68 -25.72 -22.31 -22.62
N LEU A 69 -25.53 -21.28 -21.78
CA LEU A 69 -26.38 -21.07 -20.59
C LEU A 69 -27.81 -20.72 -20.98
N ALA A 70 -28.01 -19.86 -21.98
CA ALA A 70 -29.35 -19.50 -22.48
C ALA A 70 -30.10 -20.69 -23.10
N ALA A 71 -29.37 -21.62 -23.71
CA ALA A 71 -29.94 -22.85 -24.27
C ALA A 71 -30.19 -23.97 -23.23
N ALA A 72 -29.69 -23.81 -22.00
CA ALA A 72 -29.86 -24.82 -20.95
C ALA A 72 -31.30 -24.81 -20.43
N THR A 73 -32.02 -25.93 -20.61
CA THR A 73 -33.44 -26.05 -20.20
C THR A 73 -33.63 -26.52 -18.75
N THR A 74 -32.54 -26.88 -18.05
CA THR A 74 -32.61 -27.37 -16.67
C THR A 74 -31.53 -26.75 -15.80
N LYS A 75 -31.84 -26.55 -14.51
CA LYS A 75 -30.86 -26.09 -13.50
C LYS A 75 -29.61 -26.97 -13.41
N LYS A 76 -29.75 -28.27 -13.69
CA LYS A 76 -28.62 -29.22 -13.72
C LYS A 76 -27.67 -28.94 -14.88
N ALA A 77 -28.21 -28.63 -16.07
CA ALA A 77 -27.41 -28.26 -17.23
C ALA A 77 -26.68 -26.92 -17.00
N GLU A 78 -27.37 -25.90 -16.48
CA GLU A 78 -26.77 -24.61 -16.10
C GLU A 78 -25.63 -24.78 -15.08
N ALA A 79 -25.86 -25.57 -14.04
CA ALA A 79 -24.85 -25.86 -13.01
C ALA A 79 -23.63 -26.58 -13.60
N THR A 80 -23.85 -27.49 -14.56
CA THR A 80 -22.76 -28.20 -15.25
C THR A 80 -21.92 -27.23 -16.08
N ILE A 81 -22.55 -26.38 -16.89
CA ILE A 81 -21.85 -25.35 -17.69
C ILE A 81 -21.09 -24.39 -16.77
N THR A 82 -21.72 -23.94 -15.68
CA THR A 82 -21.08 -23.05 -14.70
C THR A 82 -19.88 -23.71 -14.04
N ARG A 83 -19.98 -24.99 -13.66
CA ARG A 83 -18.88 -25.76 -13.05
C ARG A 83 -17.71 -25.95 -14.02
N GLU A 84 -17.97 -26.16 -15.30
CA GLU A 84 -16.93 -26.34 -16.32
C GLU A 84 -16.22 -25.03 -16.70
N THR A 85 -16.99 -23.96 -16.85
CA THR A 85 -16.52 -22.72 -17.50
C THR A 85 -16.25 -21.58 -16.52
N GLY A 86 -16.79 -21.66 -15.31
CA GLY A 86 -16.80 -20.59 -14.32
C GLY A 86 -17.75 -19.45 -14.63
N VAL A 87 -18.43 -19.42 -15.78
CA VAL A 87 -19.39 -18.36 -16.12
C VAL A 87 -20.76 -18.78 -15.60
N SER A 88 -21.37 -17.94 -14.77
CA SER A 88 -22.65 -18.24 -14.12
C SER A 88 -23.85 -17.52 -14.74
N ARG A 89 -23.65 -16.35 -15.33
CA ARG A 89 -24.70 -15.54 -15.96
C ARG A 89 -24.12 -14.39 -16.78
N LEU A 90 -24.96 -13.80 -17.62
CA LEU A 90 -24.70 -12.52 -18.27
C LEU A 90 -24.91 -11.39 -17.25
N PRO A 91 -23.93 -10.49 -17.02
CA PRO A 91 -24.10 -9.35 -16.13
C PRO A 91 -24.92 -8.24 -16.81
N LEU A 92 -25.63 -7.42 -16.02
CA LEU A 92 -26.42 -6.30 -16.54
C LEU A 92 -25.58 -5.29 -17.35
N CYS A 93 -24.32 -5.09 -16.97
CA CYS A 93 -23.42 -4.20 -17.70
C CYS A 93 -23.10 -4.68 -19.13
N ALA A 94 -23.44 -5.92 -19.50
CA ALA A 94 -23.35 -6.38 -20.89
C ALA A 94 -24.30 -5.64 -21.83
N ALA A 95 -25.27 -4.88 -21.31
CA ALA A 95 -26.08 -3.94 -22.10
C ALA A 95 -25.26 -2.73 -22.61
N SER A 96 -24.10 -2.44 -21.99
CA SER A 96 -23.24 -1.36 -22.46
C SER A 96 -22.48 -1.79 -23.72
N PRO A 97 -22.41 -0.95 -24.78
CA PRO A 97 -21.58 -1.23 -25.94
C PRO A 97 -20.08 -1.29 -25.60
N ALA A 98 -19.68 -0.75 -24.45
CA ALA A 98 -18.30 -0.84 -23.96
C ALA A 98 -17.98 -2.20 -23.31
N PHE A 99 -18.95 -3.12 -23.15
CA PHE A 99 -18.73 -4.38 -22.47
C PHE A 99 -17.83 -5.33 -23.29
N ILE A 100 -16.61 -5.54 -22.79
CA ILE A 100 -15.62 -6.45 -23.37
C ILE A 100 -15.12 -7.39 -22.29
N HIS A 101 -15.34 -8.70 -22.45
CA HIS A 101 -14.82 -9.70 -21.52
C HIS A 101 -13.42 -10.17 -21.95
N PRO A 102 -12.43 -10.29 -21.04
CA PRO A 102 -12.51 -10.10 -19.58
C PRO A 102 -12.18 -8.69 -19.08
N THR A 103 -11.81 -7.76 -19.97
CA THR A 103 -11.18 -6.48 -19.62
C THR A 103 -12.10 -5.51 -18.87
N PHE A 104 -13.42 -5.61 -19.07
CA PHE A 104 -14.41 -4.63 -18.59
C PHE A 104 -14.40 -4.38 -17.09
N PHE A 105 -14.11 -5.39 -16.27
CA PHE A 105 -14.00 -5.18 -14.83
C PHE A 105 -12.53 -5.25 -14.37
N PRO A 106 -11.92 -4.15 -13.95
CA PRO A 106 -10.55 -4.16 -13.47
C PRO A 106 -10.40 -5.03 -12.21
N MET A 107 -9.17 -5.44 -11.92
CA MET A 107 -8.85 -6.00 -10.61
C MET A 107 -8.86 -4.88 -9.58
N ASP A 108 -9.44 -5.14 -8.42
CA ASP A 108 -9.36 -4.22 -7.31
C ASP A 108 -8.11 -4.51 -6.45
N PRO A 109 -7.09 -3.63 -6.47
CA PRO A 109 -5.86 -3.86 -5.73
C PRO A 109 -6.04 -3.80 -4.21
N PHE A 110 -7.07 -3.11 -3.70
CA PHE A 110 -7.28 -2.97 -2.26
C PHE A 110 -7.66 -4.31 -1.63
N HIS A 111 -8.74 -4.93 -2.11
CA HIS A 111 -9.09 -6.26 -1.64
C HIS A 111 -8.06 -7.31 -2.04
N LEU A 112 -7.57 -7.28 -3.29
CA LEU A 112 -6.64 -8.31 -3.77
C LEU A 112 -5.36 -8.36 -2.93
N PHE A 113 -4.68 -7.24 -2.73
CA PHE A 113 -3.37 -7.23 -2.08
C PHE A 113 -3.46 -7.39 -0.57
N TYR A 114 -4.43 -6.76 0.07
CA TYR A 114 -4.46 -6.64 1.52
C TYR A 114 -5.43 -7.62 2.17
N GLU A 115 -6.73 -7.48 1.93
CA GLU A 115 -7.75 -8.32 2.57
C GLU A 115 -7.71 -9.78 2.09
N ASN A 116 -7.27 -10.01 0.85
CA ASN A 116 -7.12 -11.33 0.30
C ASN A 116 -5.69 -11.85 0.47
N CYS A 117 -4.70 -11.28 -0.21
CA CYS A 117 -3.34 -11.84 -0.23
C CYS A 117 -2.64 -11.71 1.12
N MET A 118 -2.47 -10.49 1.66
CA MET A 118 -1.76 -10.29 2.92
C MET A 118 -2.44 -11.03 4.08
N ALA A 119 -3.75 -10.93 4.18
CA ALA A 119 -4.51 -11.64 5.20
C ALA A 119 -4.34 -13.17 5.07
N PHE A 120 -4.36 -13.71 3.84
CA PHE A 120 -4.20 -15.14 3.62
C PHE A 120 -2.77 -15.63 3.87
N LEU A 121 -1.76 -14.84 3.50
CA LEU A 121 -0.36 -15.13 3.80
C LEU A 121 -0.15 -15.19 5.31
N TRP A 122 -0.70 -14.21 6.05
CA TRP A 122 -0.67 -14.22 7.52
C TRP A 122 -1.26 -15.51 8.09
N ASP A 123 -2.48 -15.89 7.68
CA ASP A 123 -3.11 -17.14 8.15
C ASP A 123 -2.32 -18.39 7.81
N THR A 124 -1.74 -18.41 6.61
CA THR A 124 -0.96 -19.55 6.14
C THR A 124 0.30 -19.74 6.97
N MET A 125 0.96 -18.65 7.37
CA MET A 125 2.20 -18.70 8.13
C MET A 125 1.97 -18.82 9.66
N THR A 126 0.80 -18.41 10.17
CA THR A 126 0.46 -18.47 11.61
C THR A 126 -0.46 -19.62 11.99
N GLY A 127 -1.10 -20.27 11.01
CA GLY A 127 -2.00 -21.39 11.24
C GLY A 127 -1.35 -22.57 11.97
N VAL A 128 -2.19 -23.33 12.67
CA VAL A 128 -1.79 -24.52 13.44
C VAL A 128 -0.98 -25.48 12.56
N LYS A 129 0.10 -26.04 13.11
CA LYS A 129 0.97 -27.05 12.49
C LYS A 129 0.20 -28.35 12.22
N LYS A 130 -0.71 -28.36 11.25
CA LYS A 130 -1.49 -29.55 10.88
C LYS A 130 -0.64 -30.62 10.17
N HIS A 131 0.53 -30.25 9.63
CA HIS A 131 1.34 -31.11 8.75
C HIS A 131 2.81 -31.21 9.20
N GLY A 132 3.08 -31.23 10.52
CA GLY A 132 4.45 -31.33 11.06
C GLY A 132 5.23 -30.01 11.03
N PRO A 133 6.58 -30.03 11.18
CA PRO A 133 7.40 -28.82 11.11
C PRO A 133 7.34 -28.23 9.69
N ASP A 134 6.77 -27.03 9.58
CA ASP A 134 6.62 -26.31 8.32
C ASP A 134 7.61 -25.13 8.25
N PRO A 135 8.50 -25.06 7.25
CA PRO A 135 9.52 -24.01 7.16
C PRO A 135 8.95 -22.58 7.03
N ILE A 136 7.67 -22.45 6.65
CA ILE A 136 6.98 -21.15 6.55
C ILE A 136 6.33 -20.69 7.86
N HIS A 137 6.30 -21.53 8.89
CA HIS A 137 5.57 -21.24 10.11
C HIS A 137 6.26 -20.15 10.94
N LEU A 138 5.49 -19.15 11.38
CA LEU A 138 5.99 -18.04 12.21
C LEU A 138 5.93 -18.45 13.68
N SER A 139 7.02 -19.05 14.17
CA SER A 139 7.13 -19.47 15.58
C SER A 139 7.00 -18.32 16.58
N GLN A 140 7.31 -17.08 16.17
CA GLN A 140 7.20 -15.88 17.00
C GLN A 140 6.12 -14.90 16.48
N ALA A 141 5.02 -15.42 15.91
CA ALA A 141 3.92 -14.59 15.40
C ALA A 141 3.34 -13.65 16.47
N GLU A 142 3.19 -14.12 17.71
CA GLU A 142 2.72 -13.32 18.85
C GLU A 142 3.66 -12.14 19.13
N ARG A 143 4.98 -12.40 19.16
CA ARG A 143 5.98 -11.35 19.36
C ARG A 143 5.98 -10.35 18.20
N LEU A 144 5.78 -10.79 16.96
CA LEU A 144 5.62 -9.91 15.81
C LEU A 144 4.40 -9.00 16.00
N GLY A 145 3.26 -9.57 16.35
CA GLY A 145 2.02 -8.85 16.63
C GLY A 145 2.19 -7.76 17.69
N ALA A 146 2.82 -8.11 18.82
CA ALA A 146 3.05 -7.19 19.93
C ALA A 146 3.99 -6.02 19.60
N LEU A 147 4.92 -6.20 18.66
CA LEU A 147 5.87 -5.16 18.25
C LEU A 147 5.26 -4.10 17.32
N ILE A 148 4.17 -4.42 16.62
CA ILE A 148 3.55 -3.51 15.65
C ILE A 148 3.00 -2.24 16.30
N PRO A 149 2.17 -2.29 17.38
CA PRO A 149 1.69 -1.08 18.03
C PRO A 149 2.82 -0.20 18.59
N LEU A 150 3.91 -0.81 19.06
CA LEU A 150 5.08 -0.10 19.58
C LEU A 150 5.86 0.60 18.45
N ALA A 151 5.85 0.06 17.25
CA ALA A 151 6.53 0.61 16.09
C ALA A 151 5.87 1.90 15.54
N MET A 152 4.63 2.19 15.96
CA MET A 152 3.86 3.33 15.45
C MET A 152 4.39 4.69 15.87
N GLU A 153 5.11 4.78 17.00
CA GLU A 153 5.64 6.05 17.52
C GLU A 153 6.52 6.77 16.49
N THR A 154 7.19 6.01 15.63
CA THR A 154 8.15 6.52 14.65
C THR A 154 7.65 6.44 13.21
N LEU A 155 6.37 6.12 13.01
CA LEU A 155 5.70 6.23 11.71
C LEU A 155 5.04 7.61 11.59
N PRO A 156 5.32 8.38 10.53
CA PRO A 156 4.67 9.68 10.35
C PRO A 156 3.15 9.53 10.31
N PRO A 157 2.38 10.36 11.04
CA PRO A 157 0.90 10.31 11.00
C PRO A 157 0.33 10.45 9.58
N SER A 158 1.07 11.13 8.69
CA SER A 158 0.72 11.24 7.27
C SER A 158 0.74 9.92 6.48
N PHE A 159 1.24 8.82 7.07
CA PHE A 159 1.34 7.51 6.40
C PHE A 159 0.17 6.62 6.76
N SER A 160 -0.19 6.55 8.04
CA SER A 160 -1.29 5.74 8.55
C SER A 160 -1.68 6.16 9.97
N GLY A 161 -2.94 5.94 10.32
CA GLY A 161 -3.44 5.95 11.69
C GLY A 161 -2.97 4.76 12.52
N PRO A 162 -3.47 4.60 13.76
CA PRO A 162 -3.04 3.56 14.70
C PRO A 162 -3.21 2.14 14.15
N ILE A 163 -2.16 1.32 14.28
CA ILE A 163 -2.13 -0.08 13.82
C ILE A 163 -2.17 -1.01 15.03
N ARG A 164 -3.17 -1.90 15.06
CA ARG A 164 -3.35 -2.84 16.17
C ARG A 164 -2.49 -4.08 15.99
N ASP A 165 -2.29 -4.79 17.09
CA ASP A 165 -1.66 -6.11 17.10
C ASP A 165 -2.43 -7.08 16.18
N ILE A 166 -1.80 -7.46 15.07
CA ILE A 166 -2.40 -8.38 14.10
C ILE A 166 -2.60 -9.79 14.68
N TYR A 167 -1.72 -10.27 15.56
CA TYR A 167 -1.88 -11.59 16.16
C TYR A 167 -3.15 -11.68 17.00
N LEU A 168 -3.43 -10.63 17.79
CA LEU A 168 -4.64 -10.57 18.63
C LEU A 168 -5.90 -10.14 17.88
N LYS A 169 -5.77 -9.27 16.87
CA LYS A 169 -6.92 -8.59 16.24
C LYS A 169 -7.24 -9.04 14.82
N ARG A 170 -6.48 -9.98 14.25
CA ARG A 170 -6.74 -10.51 12.91
C ARG A 170 -8.20 -10.94 12.70
N ASN A 171 -8.83 -11.58 13.69
CA ASN A 171 -10.22 -12.04 13.62
C ASN A 171 -11.26 -11.03 14.14
N SER A 172 -10.86 -9.79 14.41
CA SER A 172 -11.70 -8.74 14.99
C SER A 172 -11.82 -7.54 14.05
N GLN A 173 -12.19 -7.81 12.78
CA GLN A 173 -12.30 -6.79 11.73
C GLN A 173 -11.00 -5.98 11.61
N TYR A 174 -9.89 -6.68 11.33
CA TYR A 174 -8.61 -6.03 11.04
C TYR A 174 -8.75 -5.22 9.76
N LYS A 175 -8.48 -3.93 9.81
CA LYS A 175 -8.81 -2.99 8.74
C LYS A 175 -7.77 -3.06 7.62
N ILE A 176 -8.18 -2.67 6.42
CA ILE A 176 -7.34 -2.71 5.24
C ILE A 176 -6.05 -1.88 5.36
N TYR A 177 -6.11 -0.69 5.97
CA TYR A 177 -4.92 0.14 6.18
C TYR A 177 -3.94 -0.51 7.16
N GLU A 178 -4.44 -1.33 8.10
CA GLU A 178 -3.60 -2.09 9.02
C GLU A 178 -2.89 -3.23 8.30
N PHE A 179 -3.59 -3.97 7.43
CA PHE A 179 -2.94 -4.96 6.55
C PHE A 179 -1.90 -4.31 5.64
N MET A 180 -2.19 -3.13 5.09
CA MET A 180 -1.25 -2.37 4.26
C MET A 180 0.01 -1.99 5.06
N ALA A 181 -0.15 -1.50 6.29
CA ALA A 181 0.96 -1.16 7.17
C ALA A 181 1.83 -2.39 7.52
N VAL A 182 1.17 -3.51 7.86
CA VAL A 182 1.88 -4.78 8.10
C VAL A 182 2.64 -5.22 6.85
N CYS A 183 1.99 -5.19 5.67
CA CYS A 183 2.57 -5.62 4.41
C CYS A 183 3.84 -4.82 4.04
N HIS A 184 3.77 -3.49 4.10
CA HIS A 184 4.81 -2.62 3.52
C HIS A 184 5.83 -2.12 4.52
N TRP A 185 5.47 -1.99 5.80
CA TRP A 185 6.36 -1.37 6.80
C TRP A 185 6.85 -2.34 7.85
N TYR A 186 5.98 -3.19 8.39
CA TYR A 186 6.34 -3.88 9.65
C TYR A 186 6.73 -5.33 9.48
N PHE A 187 6.16 -6.07 8.53
CA PHE A 187 6.39 -7.51 8.44
C PHE A 187 7.86 -7.85 8.21
N ILE A 188 8.50 -7.30 7.17
CA ILE A 188 9.89 -7.62 6.83
C ILE A 188 10.87 -7.17 7.93
N PRO A 189 10.87 -5.90 8.42
CA PRO A 189 11.79 -5.47 9.47
C PRO A 189 11.69 -6.30 10.74
N ILE A 190 10.48 -6.51 11.24
CA ILE A 190 10.26 -7.25 12.48
C ILE A 190 10.64 -8.72 12.29
N ALA A 191 10.28 -9.32 11.15
CA ALA A 191 10.63 -10.70 10.86
C ALA A 191 12.14 -10.95 10.75
N ILE A 192 12.92 -9.97 10.26
CA ILE A 192 14.39 -10.05 10.27
C ILE A 192 14.90 -10.07 11.72
N GLU A 193 14.43 -9.17 12.58
CA GLU A 193 14.84 -9.15 14.00
C GLU A 193 14.46 -10.43 14.73
N LEU A 194 13.31 -11.01 14.38
CA LEU A 194 12.84 -12.29 14.93
C LEU A 194 13.46 -13.51 14.25
N SER A 195 14.46 -13.33 13.38
CA SER A 195 15.21 -14.42 12.72
C SER A 195 14.32 -15.40 11.95
N PHE A 196 13.32 -14.89 11.23
CA PHE A 196 12.45 -15.72 10.38
C PHE A 196 13.22 -16.31 9.19
N ASN A 197 12.67 -17.37 8.61
CA ASN A 197 13.29 -18.07 7.48
C ASN A 197 13.58 -17.11 6.32
N SER A 198 14.85 -16.96 5.95
CA SER A 198 15.31 -16.01 4.94
C SER A 198 14.72 -16.26 3.55
N SER A 199 14.43 -17.52 3.19
CA SER A 199 13.80 -17.84 1.90
C SER A 199 12.35 -17.38 1.85
N VAL A 200 11.64 -17.49 2.97
CA VAL A 200 10.26 -17.01 3.12
C VAL A 200 10.22 -15.49 3.05
N LEU A 201 11.14 -14.82 3.75
CA LEU A 201 11.28 -13.36 3.68
C LEU A 201 11.66 -12.88 2.28
N ALA A 202 12.56 -13.57 1.60
CA ALA A 202 12.92 -13.24 0.22
C ALA A 202 11.72 -13.38 -0.73
N ASN A 203 10.86 -14.38 -0.53
CA ASN A 203 9.66 -14.54 -1.35
C ASN A 203 8.62 -13.45 -1.03
N PHE A 204 8.39 -13.17 0.26
CA PHE A 204 7.48 -12.10 0.70
C PHE A 204 7.96 -10.72 0.22
N ALA A 205 9.27 -10.45 0.22
CA ALA A 205 9.83 -9.21 -0.31
C ALA A 205 9.56 -9.02 -1.80
N ARG A 206 9.58 -10.11 -2.60
CA ARG A 206 9.18 -10.04 -4.02
C ARG A 206 7.70 -9.71 -4.18
N PHE A 207 6.84 -10.26 -3.32
CA PHE A 207 5.41 -9.93 -3.30
C PHE A 207 5.19 -8.44 -2.98
N VAL A 208 5.85 -7.92 -1.95
CA VAL A 208 5.80 -6.48 -1.60
C VAL A 208 6.30 -5.63 -2.76
N GLU A 209 7.43 -5.99 -3.36
CA GLU A 209 8.00 -5.27 -4.51
C GLU A 209 7.03 -5.24 -5.71
N ALA A 210 6.35 -6.36 -5.99
CA ALA A 210 5.36 -6.41 -7.07
C ALA A 210 4.17 -5.48 -6.79
N ILE A 211 3.69 -5.44 -5.54
CA ILE A 211 2.58 -4.55 -5.14
C ILE A 211 3.01 -3.09 -5.22
N GLU A 212 4.16 -2.71 -4.65
CA GLU A 212 4.66 -1.34 -4.68
C GLU A 212 4.81 -0.86 -6.13
N PHE A 213 5.37 -1.71 -7.00
CA PHE A 213 5.52 -1.41 -8.42
C PHE A 213 4.15 -1.22 -9.10
N ALA A 214 3.21 -2.13 -8.86
CA ALA A 214 1.87 -2.06 -9.45
C ALA A 214 1.08 -0.83 -8.96
N MET A 215 1.20 -0.47 -7.69
CA MET A 215 0.46 0.63 -7.05
C MET A 215 1.04 2.02 -7.35
N THR A 216 2.25 2.09 -7.91
CA THR A 216 2.88 3.35 -8.31
C THR A 216 2.18 3.91 -9.55
N THR A 217 1.71 5.16 -9.48
CA THR A 217 0.95 5.82 -10.55
C THR A 217 1.79 6.36 -11.71
N LYS A 218 3.06 5.94 -11.81
CA LYS A 218 3.93 6.33 -12.92
C LYS A 218 3.53 5.57 -14.20
N PRO A 219 3.56 6.23 -15.37
CA PRO A 219 3.38 5.54 -16.65
C PRO A 219 4.35 4.36 -16.78
N ARG A 220 3.86 3.24 -17.30
CA ARG A 220 4.64 1.99 -17.45
C ARG A 220 4.85 1.69 -18.92
N SER A 221 6.11 1.46 -19.29
CA SER A 221 6.48 0.95 -20.62
C SER A 221 6.22 -0.57 -20.73
N LEU A 222 6.26 -1.13 -21.93
CA LEU A 222 6.17 -2.59 -22.10
C LEU A 222 7.30 -3.32 -21.36
N LYS A 223 8.51 -2.74 -21.32
CA LYS A 223 9.64 -3.30 -20.57
C LYS A 223 9.35 -3.34 -19.06
N ASP A 224 8.71 -2.31 -18.52
CA ASP A 224 8.27 -2.25 -17.13
C ASP A 224 7.23 -3.34 -16.82
N LEU A 225 6.30 -3.59 -17.75
CA LEU A 225 5.30 -4.63 -17.59
C LEU A 225 5.91 -6.04 -17.69
N SER A 226 6.88 -6.25 -18.59
CA SER A 226 7.64 -7.51 -18.64
C SER A 226 8.45 -7.74 -17.36
N TYR A 227 9.05 -6.69 -16.79
CA TYR A 227 9.70 -6.77 -15.48
C TYR A 227 8.73 -7.23 -14.39
N LEU A 228 7.55 -6.59 -14.30
CA LEU A 228 6.54 -6.94 -13.32
C LEU A 228 6.01 -8.37 -13.51
N GLN A 229 5.81 -8.80 -14.75
CA GLN A 229 5.40 -10.17 -15.07
C GLN A 229 6.43 -11.19 -14.59
N ASN A 230 7.72 -10.93 -14.82
CA ASN A 230 8.80 -11.79 -14.34
C ASN A 230 8.84 -11.83 -12.81
N LEU A 231 8.74 -10.68 -12.15
CA LEU A 231 8.76 -10.59 -10.70
C LEU A 231 7.62 -11.41 -10.05
N ILE A 232 6.41 -11.35 -10.62
CA ILE A 232 5.26 -12.10 -10.13
C ILE A 232 5.39 -13.59 -10.45
N ALA A 233 5.86 -13.96 -11.65
CA ALA A 233 6.12 -15.34 -12.00
C ALA A 233 7.15 -15.99 -11.06
N ASP A 234 8.21 -15.27 -10.72
CA ASP A 234 9.24 -15.71 -9.78
C ASP A 234 8.68 -15.85 -8.36
N PHE A 235 7.83 -14.91 -7.93
CA PHE A 235 7.12 -15.01 -6.65
C PHE A 235 6.23 -16.26 -6.61
N LEU A 236 5.40 -16.51 -7.62
CA LEU A 236 4.48 -17.65 -7.64
C LEU A 236 5.24 -18.98 -7.67
N THR A 237 6.28 -19.08 -8.49
CA THR A 237 7.13 -20.29 -8.57
C THR A 237 7.79 -20.59 -7.22
N ASN A 238 8.36 -19.58 -6.56
CA ASN A 238 8.95 -19.75 -5.23
C ASN A 238 7.90 -19.97 -4.14
N TYR A 239 6.72 -19.36 -4.28
CA TYR A 239 5.60 -19.58 -3.38
C TYR A 239 5.18 -21.05 -3.40
N GLU A 240 4.98 -21.64 -4.58
CA GLU A 240 4.64 -23.07 -4.69
C GLU A 240 5.73 -23.95 -4.09
N ARG A 241 6.99 -23.70 -4.42
CA ARG A 241 8.13 -24.45 -3.87
C ARG A 241 8.21 -24.39 -2.34
N LEU A 242 8.04 -23.21 -1.74
CA LEU A 242 8.23 -22.99 -0.30
C LEU A 242 6.97 -23.33 0.53
N TYR A 243 5.80 -22.94 0.04
CA TYR A 243 4.55 -23.03 0.78
C TYR A 243 3.81 -24.34 0.53
N ILE A 244 3.96 -24.95 -0.66
CA ILE A 244 3.28 -26.19 -1.03
C ILE A 244 4.27 -27.36 -1.03
N GLY A 245 5.37 -27.23 -1.77
CA GLY A 245 6.32 -28.29 -2.03
C GLY A 245 5.66 -29.50 -2.71
N GLU A 246 6.24 -30.68 -2.52
CA GLU A 246 5.70 -31.94 -3.08
C GLU A 246 4.52 -32.53 -2.28
N ASN A 247 3.88 -31.73 -1.41
CA ASN A 247 2.80 -32.21 -0.54
C ASN A 247 1.41 -31.78 -1.07
N PRO A 248 0.58 -32.71 -1.58
CA PRO A 248 -0.75 -32.40 -2.11
C PRO A 248 -1.73 -31.87 -1.06
N GLU A 249 -1.55 -32.15 0.23
CA GLU A 249 -2.40 -31.58 1.29
C GLU A 249 -2.21 -30.06 1.43
N LYS A 250 -1.01 -29.56 1.08
CA LYS A 250 -0.67 -28.14 1.17
C LYS A 250 -1.17 -27.33 -0.04
N ILE A 251 -1.73 -27.96 -1.07
CA ILE A 251 -2.25 -27.27 -2.27
C ILE A 251 -3.32 -26.23 -1.95
N ILE A 252 -3.99 -26.36 -0.78
CA ILE A 252 -4.92 -25.36 -0.24
C ILE A 252 -4.32 -23.95 -0.11
N ARG A 253 -2.97 -23.88 -0.08
CA ARG A 253 -2.19 -22.64 -0.06
C ARG A 253 -2.19 -21.92 -1.41
N SER A 254 -2.51 -22.60 -2.51
CA SER A 254 -2.65 -21.95 -3.81
C SER A 254 -4.07 -21.44 -4.04
N ARG A 255 -4.47 -20.42 -3.28
CA ARG A 255 -5.78 -19.78 -3.48
C ARG A 255 -5.79 -18.91 -4.73
N LEU A 256 -6.97 -18.79 -5.35
CA LEU A 256 -7.18 -17.92 -6.51
C LEU A 256 -6.66 -16.48 -6.32
N CYS A 257 -6.78 -15.88 -5.12
CA CYS A 257 -6.26 -14.53 -4.88
C CYS A 257 -4.73 -14.43 -5.07
N ILE A 258 -3.97 -15.45 -4.64
CA ILE A 258 -2.53 -15.51 -4.86
C ILE A 258 -2.24 -15.65 -6.35
N PHE A 259 -2.93 -16.58 -7.02
CA PHE A 259 -2.77 -16.78 -8.46
C PHE A 259 -3.11 -15.53 -9.28
N GLN A 260 -4.17 -14.79 -8.93
CA GLN A 260 -4.66 -13.62 -9.65
C GLN A 260 -3.63 -12.50 -9.79
N LEU A 261 -2.60 -12.47 -8.92
CA LEU A 261 -1.48 -11.53 -9.06
C LEU A 261 -0.83 -11.62 -10.45
N ILE A 262 -0.81 -12.80 -11.08
CA ILE A 262 -0.23 -13.00 -12.42
C ILE A 262 -0.86 -12.12 -13.50
N HIS A 263 -2.10 -11.66 -13.30
CA HIS A 263 -2.83 -10.83 -14.25
C HIS A 263 -2.57 -9.33 -14.05
N ILE A 264 -1.81 -8.90 -13.04
CA ILE A 264 -1.56 -7.47 -12.79
C ILE A 264 -0.93 -6.77 -14.01
N PRO A 265 0.13 -7.31 -14.66
CA PRO A 265 0.76 -6.62 -15.78
C PRO A 265 -0.20 -6.37 -16.94
N ILE A 266 -1.00 -7.39 -17.32
CA ILE A 266 -1.96 -7.26 -18.41
C ILE A 266 -3.12 -6.32 -18.02
N HIS A 267 -3.52 -6.30 -16.75
CA HIS A 267 -4.51 -5.33 -16.28
C HIS A 267 -4.02 -3.89 -16.37
N ILE A 268 -2.74 -3.65 -16.07
CA ILE A 268 -2.13 -2.33 -16.24
C ILE A 268 -2.12 -1.95 -17.71
N GLN A 269 -1.84 -2.89 -18.60
CA GLN A 269 -1.90 -2.66 -20.05
C GLN A 269 -3.31 -2.30 -20.53
N TRP A 270 -4.35 -2.96 -20.00
CA TRP A 270 -5.74 -2.72 -20.41
C TRP A 270 -6.35 -1.44 -19.83
N ASN A 271 -6.06 -1.13 -18.56
CA ASN A 271 -6.80 -0.11 -17.80
C ASN A 271 -5.94 1.05 -17.32
N GLY A 272 -4.62 1.04 -17.59
CA GLY A 272 -3.67 1.95 -16.97
C GLY A 272 -3.39 1.58 -15.52
N SER A 273 -3.08 2.56 -14.67
CA SER A 273 -2.69 2.31 -13.28
C SER A 273 -3.75 1.51 -12.51
N ILE A 274 -3.37 0.34 -11.99
CA ILE A 274 -4.28 -0.50 -11.20
C ILE A 274 -4.76 0.23 -9.93
N ARG A 275 -3.95 1.16 -9.39
CA ARG A 275 -4.31 2.00 -8.24
C ARG A 275 -5.58 2.83 -8.49
N LEU A 276 -5.79 3.28 -9.74
CA LEU A 276 -6.97 4.07 -10.13
C LEU A 276 -8.21 3.19 -10.26
N GLY A 277 -8.05 1.89 -10.47
CA GLY A 277 -9.14 0.91 -10.45
C GLY A 277 -9.56 0.45 -9.05
N SER A 278 -9.03 1.08 -8.00
CA SER A 278 -9.37 0.76 -6.61
C SER A 278 -10.85 1.02 -6.30
N GLN A 279 -11.46 0.10 -5.57
CA GLN A 279 -12.81 0.26 -5.05
C GLN A 279 -12.89 1.07 -3.74
N ALA A 280 -11.76 1.37 -3.10
CA ALA A 280 -11.73 2.05 -1.80
C ALA A 280 -12.54 3.36 -1.78
N THR A 281 -12.39 4.18 -2.84
CA THR A 281 -13.13 5.45 -2.96
C THR A 281 -14.64 5.22 -3.10
N VAL A 282 -15.06 4.17 -3.81
CA VAL A 282 -16.47 3.81 -3.98
C VAL A 282 -17.05 3.26 -2.69
N GLU A 283 -16.36 2.33 -2.02
CA GLU A 283 -16.79 1.77 -0.74
C GLU A 283 -16.94 2.83 0.33
N ARG A 284 -15.99 3.77 0.36
CA ARG A 284 -16.06 4.90 1.25
C ARG A 284 -17.27 5.79 0.96
N ALA A 285 -17.49 6.16 -0.31
CA ALA A 285 -18.67 6.93 -0.69
C ALA A 285 -19.97 6.22 -0.27
N ILE A 286 -20.03 4.90 -0.40
CA ILE A 286 -21.16 4.09 0.09
C ILE A 286 -21.28 4.17 1.62
N GLY A 287 -20.17 4.03 2.36
CA GLY A 287 -20.14 4.13 3.81
C GLY A 287 -20.60 5.49 4.34
N GLU A 288 -20.10 6.58 3.75
CA GLU A 288 -20.50 7.95 4.08
C GLU A 288 -22.00 8.17 3.89
N GLU A 289 -22.55 7.69 2.78
CA GLU A 289 -23.99 7.79 2.53
C GLU A 289 -24.80 6.88 3.47
N ALA A 290 -24.29 5.70 3.82
CA ALA A 290 -24.92 4.80 4.78
C ALA A 290 -24.99 5.41 6.19
N HIS A 291 -23.94 6.11 6.66
CA HIS A 291 -23.94 6.79 7.95
C HIS A 291 -24.93 7.95 8.04
N LYS A 292 -25.33 8.54 6.90
CA LYS A 292 -26.34 9.60 6.85
C LYS A 292 -27.78 9.09 6.92
N ILE A 293 -28.00 7.77 6.83
CA ILE A 293 -29.33 7.18 6.93
C ILE A 293 -29.83 7.33 8.37
N ARG A 294 -30.83 8.18 8.58
CA ARG A 294 -31.45 8.42 9.89
C ARG A 294 -32.75 7.61 10.07
N SER A 295 -33.41 7.23 8.97
CA SER A 295 -34.67 6.47 9.02
C SER A 295 -34.43 4.97 9.23
N LYS A 296 -34.86 4.44 10.38
CA LYS A 296 -34.90 3.00 10.65
C LYS A 296 -36.08 2.29 9.96
N LYS A 297 -37.18 3.01 9.68
CA LYS A 297 -38.41 2.46 9.08
C LYS A 297 -38.33 2.33 7.55
N SER A 298 -37.65 3.26 6.89
CA SER A 298 -37.57 3.36 5.44
C SER A 298 -36.17 3.79 4.97
N PRO A 299 -35.14 2.98 5.26
CA PRO A 299 -33.73 3.35 5.02
C PRO A 299 -33.44 3.63 3.54
N PHE A 300 -34.00 2.84 2.62
CA PHE A 300 -33.76 3.00 1.18
C PHE A 300 -34.37 4.29 0.60
N SER A 301 -35.60 4.64 0.99
CA SER A 301 -36.22 5.90 0.57
C SER A 301 -35.49 7.11 1.15
N ASN A 302 -35.02 7.01 2.39
CA ASN A 302 -34.18 8.06 2.99
C ASN A 302 -32.86 8.22 2.24
N LEU A 303 -32.17 7.12 1.92
CA LEU A 303 -30.94 7.13 1.13
C LEU A 303 -31.16 7.76 -0.26
N ALA A 304 -32.22 7.36 -0.97
CA ALA A 304 -32.56 7.94 -2.28
C ALA A 304 -32.75 9.46 -2.20
N ASN A 305 -33.43 9.95 -1.17
CA ASN A 305 -33.61 11.39 -0.94
C ASN A 305 -32.30 12.10 -0.60
N ILE A 306 -31.40 11.47 0.17
CA ILE A 306 -30.07 12.04 0.48
C ILE A 306 -29.26 12.19 -0.81
N ILE A 307 -29.18 11.12 -1.61
CA ILE A 307 -28.47 11.13 -2.90
C ILE A 307 -29.08 12.18 -3.82
N TYR A 308 -30.40 12.21 -3.98
CA TYR A 308 -31.10 13.20 -4.82
C TYR A 308 -30.77 14.64 -4.41
N ARG A 309 -30.85 14.96 -3.12
CA ARG A 309 -30.52 16.30 -2.60
C ARG A 309 -29.06 16.67 -2.84
N ARG A 310 -28.14 15.72 -2.63
CA ARG A 310 -26.69 15.93 -2.85
C ARG A 310 -26.39 16.23 -4.31
N GLU A 311 -26.96 15.46 -5.25
CA GLU A 311 -26.75 15.70 -6.67
C GLU A 311 -27.46 16.98 -7.15
N LEU A 312 -28.64 17.30 -6.62
CA LEU A 312 -29.31 18.58 -6.89
C LEU A 312 -28.45 19.76 -6.45
N PHE A 313 -27.85 19.69 -5.26
CA PHE A 313 -26.94 20.72 -4.76
C PHE A 313 -25.69 20.85 -5.64
N ARG A 314 -25.07 19.73 -6.06
CA ARG A 314 -23.94 19.75 -7.01
C ARG A 314 -24.31 20.41 -8.33
N ILE A 315 -25.47 20.09 -8.88
CA ILE A 315 -25.97 20.71 -10.12
C ILE A 315 -26.17 22.22 -9.90
N LEU A 316 -26.79 22.63 -8.79
CA LEU A 316 -26.96 24.04 -8.44
C LEU A 316 -25.61 24.77 -8.35
N LEU A 317 -24.59 24.19 -7.73
CA LEU A 317 -23.25 24.78 -7.66
C LEU A 317 -22.52 24.83 -9.02
N LEU A 318 -22.86 23.95 -9.96
CA LEU A 318 -22.34 24.04 -11.32
C LEU A 318 -22.96 25.21 -12.10
N TYR A 319 -24.25 25.49 -11.87
CA TYR A 319 -24.95 26.62 -12.47
C TYR A 319 -24.65 27.97 -11.79
N TYR A 320 -24.48 27.94 -10.47
CA TYR A 320 -24.25 29.11 -9.63
C TYR A 320 -23.01 28.88 -8.75
N PRO A 321 -21.78 28.94 -9.34
CA PRO A 321 -20.55 28.73 -8.59
C PRO A 321 -20.36 29.71 -7.42
N GLU A 322 -21.00 30.87 -7.46
CA GLU A 322 -21.02 31.86 -6.37
C GLU A 322 -21.70 31.38 -5.09
N LEU A 323 -22.51 30.32 -5.15
CA LEU A 323 -23.11 29.66 -3.98
C LEU A 323 -22.15 28.69 -3.27
N LEU A 324 -20.99 28.37 -3.87
CA LEU A 324 -19.89 27.82 -3.08
C LEU A 324 -19.53 28.89 -2.08
N ASP A 325 -19.82 28.64 -0.79
CA ASP A 325 -19.31 29.45 0.31
C ASP A 325 -17.89 29.88 -0.05
N SER A 326 -17.67 31.19 -0.14
CA SER A 326 -16.33 31.79 -0.31
C SER A 326 -15.40 30.94 0.53
N PRO A 327 -14.40 30.24 -0.03
CA PRO A 327 -13.66 29.21 0.71
C PRO A 327 -13.25 29.85 2.02
N LYS A 328 -13.85 29.41 3.17
CA LYS A 328 -13.72 30.05 4.50
C LYS A 328 -12.36 30.71 4.52
N LYS A 329 -12.26 32.04 4.27
CA LYS A 329 -11.04 32.72 3.75
C LYS A 329 -9.88 31.86 4.16
N THR A 330 -9.34 30.98 3.29
CA THR A 330 -8.36 29.94 3.68
C THR A 330 -7.48 30.65 4.66
N ALA A 331 -7.62 30.34 5.97
CA ALA A 331 -7.21 31.27 7.02
C ALA A 331 -5.88 31.78 6.55
N VAL A 332 -5.80 33.08 6.17
CA VAL A 332 -4.60 33.61 5.48
C VAL A 332 -3.49 32.98 6.26
N VAL A 333 -2.70 32.11 5.62
CA VAL A 333 -1.73 31.26 6.30
C VAL A 333 -0.64 32.23 6.73
N GLY A 334 -0.97 33.07 7.70
CA GLY A 334 -0.11 34.03 8.32
C GLY A 334 0.69 33.17 9.22
N SER A 335 1.84 32.71 8.75
CA SER A 335 2.97 32.23 9.55
C SER A 335 2.69 31.19 10.66
N ASN A 336 1.48 30.66 10.80
CA ASN A 336 1.00 29.93 11.98
C ASN A 336 1.12 28.41 11.75
N GLY A 337 2.28 28.00 11.26
CA GLY A 337 2.68 26.60 11.22
C GLY A 337 4.14 26.38 11.61
N MET A 338 4.88 27.45 11.88
CA MET A 338 6.29 27.40 12.23
C MET A 338 6.46 28.05 13.60
N GLN A 339 6.59 27.25 14.65
CA GLN A 339 6.93 27.80 15.96
C GLN A 339 8.41 28.18 15.93
N ALA A 340 8.68 29.47 15.71
CA ALA A 340 10.01 30.02 15.79
C ALA A 340 10.51 29.88 17.23
N HIS A 341 11.61 29.17 17.42
CA HIS A 341 12.29 29.17 18.70
C HIS A 341 13.32 30.30 18.67
N ARG A 342 13.10 31.34 19.48
CA ARG A 342 14.14 32.36 19.71
C ARG A 342 15.37 31.67 20.29
N ILE A 343 16.51 31.90 19.66
CA ILE A 343 17.80 31.42 20.15
C ILE A 343 18.17 32.28 21.36
N ALA A 344 18.14 31.68 22.55
CA ALA A 344 18.63 32.34 23.76
C ALA A 344 20.16 32.21 23.81
N TRP A 345 20.86 33.11 23.11
CA TRP A 345 22.33 33.13 23.02
C TRP A 345 23.01 33.08 24.39
N THR A 346 22.42 33.72 25.40
CA THR A 346 22.89 33.73 26.79
C THR A 346 22.82 32.38 27.51
N LYS A 347 22.08 31.40 26.96
CA LYS A 347 21.93 30.04 27.50
C LYS A 347 22.66 28.98 26.66
N VAL A 348 23.38 29.38 25.61
CA VAL A 348 24.19 28.47 24.79
C VAL A 348 25.42 28.05 25.60
N LYS A 349 25.26 26.99 26.40
CA LYS A 349 26.39 26.35 27.09
C LYS A 349 27.31 25.72 26.05
N THR A 350 28.62 25.78 26.31
CA THR A 350 29.65 24.95 25.67
C THR A 350 29.22 23.50 25.84
N ASN A 351 28.88 22.81 24.75
CA ASN A 351 28.34 21.44 24.68
C ASN A 351 26.81 21.26 24.76
N SER A 352 26.02 22.33 24.60
CA SER A 352 24.58 22.16 24.34
C SER A 352 24.34 21.62 22.92
N LYS A 353 23.23 20.91 22.68
CA LYS A 353 22.84 20.44 21.32
C LYS A 353 22.82 21.58 20.31
N LEU A 354 22.29 22.73 20.71
CA LEU A 354 22.30 23.97 19.93
C LEU A 354 23.71 24.45 19.57
N SER A 355 24.68 24.35 20.49
CA SER A 355 26.08 24.70 20.20
C SER A 355 26.72 23.75 19.17
N THR A 356 26.33 22.47 19.16
CA THR A 356 26.77 21.49 18.17
C THR A 356 26.15 21.80 16.80
N ASP A 357 24.84 22.10 16.77
CA ASP A 357 24.13 22.49 15.56
C ASP A 357 24.76 23.75 14.91
N LEU A 358 25.04 24.80 15.70
CA LEU A 358 25.65 26.04 15.20
C LEU A 358 27.10 25.83 14.71
N ARG A 359 27.89 24.96 15.36
CA ARG A 359 29.23 24.59 14.89
C ARG A 359 29.17 23.86 13.55
N ALA A 360 28.24 22.92 13.39
CA ALA A 360 28.05 22.20 12.13
C ALA A 360 27.63 23.16 11.00
N ILE A 361 26.75 24.11 11.29
CA ILE A 361 26.34 25.16 10.34
C ILE A 361 27.52 26.05 9.97
N SER A 362 28.34 26.45 10.95
CA SER A 362 29.51 27.30 10.72
C SER A 362 30.50 26.62 9.77
N ALA A 363 30.76 25.33 10.01
CA ALA A 363 31.60 24.51 9.13
C ALA A 363 31.02 24.38 7.72
N TYR A 364 29.69 24.25 7.58
CA TYR A 364 29.02 24.14 6.28
C TYR A 364 29.05 25.44 5.47
N LEU A 365 28.88 26.59 6.13
CA LEU A 365 28.88 27.90 5.48
C LEU A 365 30.29 28.48 5.28
N GLY A 366 31.30 27.96 6.00
CA GLY A 366 32.62 28.57 6.06
C GLY A 366 32.66 29.91 6.78
N GLN A 367 31.65 30.19 7.62
CA GLN A 367 31.48 31.45 8.37
C GLN A 367 31.09 31.12 9.80
N ASP A 368 31.72 31.75 10.80
CA ASP A 368 31.37 31.51 12.20
C ASP A 368 29.99 32.10 12.52
N VAL A 369 29.05 31.22 12.89
CA VAL A 369 27.69 31.58 13.33
C VAL A 369 27.45 31.17 14.79
N THR A 370 28.51 30.87 15.54
CA THR A 370 28.42 30.45 16.95
C THR A 370 28.23 31.61 17.92
N GLN A 371 28.39 32.85 17.45
CA GLN A 371 28.21 34.07 18.22
C GLN A 371 27.17 34.99 17.58
N SER A 372 26.61 35.90 18.37
CA SER A 372 25.64 36.89 17.89
C SER A 372 26.34 37.96 17.05
N ASP A 373 26.37 37.79 15.74
CA ASP A 373 26.78 38.83 14.78
C ASP A 373 25.54 39.62 14.31
N PRO A 374 25.50 40.96 14.48
CA PRO A 374 24.37 41.78 14.01
C PRO A 374 24.10 41.68 12.51
N SER A 375 25.11 41.29 11.71
CA SER A 375 24.99 41.13 10.25
C SER A 375 24.36 39.79 9.83
N ILE A 376 24.18 38.85 10.77
CA ILE A 376 23.66 37.51 10.52
C ILE A 376 22.41 37.28 11.35
N SER A 377 21.26 37.17 10.69
CA SER A 377 20.01 36.78 11.33
C SER A 377 19.84 35.26 11.29
N ILE A 378 19.73 34.63 12.46
CA ILE A 378 19.53 33.18 12.59
C ILE A 378 18.22 32.89 13.30
N GLN A 379 17.37 32.08 12.66
CA GLN A 379 16.09 31.66 13.20
C GLN A 379 16.02 30.13 13.22
N ARG A 380 15.75 29.55 14.40
CA ARG A 380 15.60 28.12 14.59
C ARG A 380 14.13 27.70 14.52
N TRP A 381 13.89 26.57 13.87
CA TRP A 381 12.57 25.98 13.69
C TRP A 381 12.60 24.50 14.11
N GLY A 382 11.61 24.08 14.90
CA GLY A 382 11.46 22.68 15.31
C GLY A 382 10.68 21.83 14.29
N LYS A 383 9.86 22.47 13.45
CA LYS A 383 9.08 21.82 12.39
C LYS A 383 9.14 22.67 11.13
N LEU A 384 9.18 22.01 9.97
CA LEU A 384 9.12 22.65 8.67
C LEU A 384 7.96 22.05 7.86
N LYS A 385 7.07 22.90 7.35
CA LYS A 385 6.08 22.48 6.35
C LYS A 385 6.78 22.41 5.00
N PHE A 386 6.90 21.22 4.44
CA PHE A 386 7.34 21.06 3.06
C PHE A 386 6.21 21.50 2.12
N HIS A 387 6.51 22.39 1.17
CA HIS A 387 5.64 22.63 0.01
C HIS A 387 5.76 21.46 -0.98
N SER A 388 5.53 20.24 -0.51
CA SER A 388 5.41 19.06 -1.37
C SER A 388 3.94 18.83 -1.72
N SER A 389 3.34 19.82 -2.37
CA SER A 389 2.18 19.60 -3.23
C SER A 389 2.65 19.70 -4.67
N ARG A 390 3.37 18.68 -5.17
CA ARG A 390 3.21 18.33 -6.58
C ARG A 390 1.85 17.65 -6.72
N SER A 391 0.78 18.45 -6.58
CA SER A 391 -0.47 18.17 -7.28
C SER A 391 -0.15 18.18 -8.78
N PRO A 392 -0.84 17.38 -9.60
CA PRO A 392 -0.50 17.25 -11.00
C PRO A 392 -0.63 18.63 -11.66
N ALA A 393 0.51 19.19 -12.07
CA ALA A 393 0.53 20.30 -12.99
C ALA A 393 -0.18 19.87 -14.28
N ASN A 394 -0.94 20.81 -14.84
CA ASN A 394 -1.71 20.70 -16.07
C ASN A 394 -1.02 19.89 -17.19
N PRO A 395 -1.80 19.18 -18.03
CA PRO A 395 -1.30 18.39 -19.15
C PRO A 395 -0.72 19.34 -20.20
N GLY A 396 0.59 19.55 -20.22
CA GLY A 396 1.19 20.40 -21.24
C GLY A 396 2.69 20.68 -21.13
N THR A 397 3.30 20.52 -19.96
CA THR A 397 4.74 20.80 -19.80
C THR A 397 5.50 19.53 -19.49
N GLN A 398 6.28 19.08 -20.47
CA GLN A 398 7.26 18.01 -20.36
C GLN A 398 8.29 18.37 -19.28
N ALA A 399 8.01 18.03 -18.03
CA ALA A 399 8.99 18.01 -16.97
C ALA A 399 9.34 16.55 -16.71
N THR A 400 10.52 16.15 -17.16
CA THR A 400 11.09 14.80 -17.01
C THR A 400 11.08 14.39 -15.52
N PRO A 401 10.20 13.47 -15.09
CA PRO A 401 10.19 13.02 -13.71
C PRO A 401 11.30 11.99 -13.54
N SER A 402 12.08 12.11 -12.45
CA SER A 402 13.25 11.28 -12.22
C SER A 402 12.92 9.80 -12.35
N LYS A 403 13.76 9.13 -13.15
CA LYS A 403 13.93 7.69 -13.17
C LYS A 403 14.05 7.21 -11.71
N GLN A 404 13.01 6.57 -11.19
CA GLN A 404 13.23 5.53 -10.19
C GLN A 404 13.73 4.32 -10.96
N THR A 405 14.95 4.43 -11.47
CA THR A 405 15.71 3.26 -11.89
C THR A 405 16.04 2.48 -10.64
N SER A 406 15.72 1.21 -10.71
CA SER A 406 16.29 0.14 -9.93
C SER A 406 17.82 0.16 -10.02
N GLU A 407 18.48 1.02 -9.25
CA GLU A 407 19.92 0.99 -8.96
C GLU A 407 20.18 1.94 -7.79
N GLY A 408 20.48 1.36 -6.62
CA GLY A 408 20.91 2.13 -5.47
C GLY A 408 22.25 2.77 -5.74
N THR A 409 22.49 3.98 -5.20
CA THR A 409 23.80 4.33 -4.61
C THR A 409 23.84 5.67 -3.86
N ASN A 410 22.95 6.65 -4.05
CA ASN A 410 23.15 7.99 -3.44
C ASN A 410 21.96 8.57 -2.64
N LEU A 411 21.10 7.75 -2.02
CA LEU A 411 20.12 8.26 -1.06
C LEU A 411 20.72 8.30 0.36
N LEU A 412 20.81 9.50 0.93
CA LEU A 412 21.21 9.72 2.31
C LEU A 412 19.97 9.75 3.21
N PHE A 413 20.01 8.98 4.29
CA PHE A 413 18.97 9.03 5.33
C PHE A 413 19.50 9.79 6.54
N GLY A 414 18.62 10.52 7.21
CA GLY A 414 19.02 11.38 8.32
C GLY A 414 17.88 11.67 9.27
N HIS A 415 18.20 11.71 10.56
CA HIS A 415 17.29 12.20 11.59
C HIS A 415 17.47 13.72 11.72
N ALA A 416 16.49 14.50 11.26
CA ALA A 416 16.51 15.95 11.35
C ALA A 416 16.32 16.39 12.80
N HIS A 417 17.28 17.16 13.35
CA HIS A 417 17.21 17.70 14.71
C HIS A 417 16.45 19.02 14.76
N ALA A 418 16.78 19.92 13.82
CA ALA A 418 16.20 21.25 13.71
C ALA A 418 16.47 21.83 12.32
N PHE A 419 15.68 22.84 11.98
CA PHE A 419 15.86 23.63 10.77
C PHE A 419 16.27 25.05 11.14
N TYR A 420 17.07 25.68 10.29
CA TYR A 420 17.62 27.02 10.53
C TYR A 420 17.44 27.87 9.29
N THR A 421 16.84 29.04 9.45
CA THR A 421 16.90 30.09 8.42
C THR A 421 18.02 31.04 8.78
N ILE A 422 18.97 31.19 7.87
CA ILE A 422 20.14 32.06 8.03
C ILE A 422 20.06 33.11 6.94
N LYS A 423 20.02 34.37 7.36
CA LYS A 423 20.00 35.53 6.47
C LYS A 423 21.21 36.41 6.74
N THR A 424 21.92 36.73 5.68
CA THR A 424 22.99 37.73 5.64
C THR A 424 22.60 38.82 4.64
N SER A 425 23.45 39.82 4.45
CA SER A 425 23.29 40.80 3.37
C SER A 425 23.38 40.18 1.97
N THR A 426 24.00 39.01 1.83
CA THR A 426 24.31 38.38 0.53
C THR A 426 23.46 37.15 0.22
N PHE A 427 22.89 36.48 1.22
CA PHE A 427 22.04 35.31 0.97
C PHE A 427 21.00 35.05 2.07
N SER A 428 20.00 34.25 1.72
CA SER A 428 19.03 33.67 2.65
C SER A 428 18.91 32.18 2.37
N LYS A 429 19.33 31.33 3.30
CA LYS A 429 19.27 29.86 3.17
C LYS A 429 18.47 29.25 4.30
N THR A 430 17.76 28.16 3.99
CA THR A 430 17.13 27.31 5.00
C THR A 430 17.86 25.98 5.04
N LEU A 431 18.47 25.68 6.18
CA LEU A 431 19.32 24.51 6.38
C LEU A 431 18.65 23.52 7.34
N VAL A 432 18.97 22.24 7.18
CA VAL A 432 18.65 21.19 8.12
C VAL A 432 19.92 20.70 8.78
N VAL A 433 19.92 20.60 10.12
CA VAL A 433 20.95 19.87 10.87
C VAL A 433 20.41 18.49 11.18
N TYR A 434 21.13 17.45 10.82
CA TYR A 434 20.68 16.07 10.95
C TYR A 434 21.81 15.12 11.36
N THR A 435 21.46 14.04 12.05
CA THR A 435 22.36 12.89 12.23
C THR A 435 22.20 11.95 11.05
N PRO A 436 23.27 11.66 10.28
CA PRO A 436 23.19 10.72 9.17
C PRO A 436 22.98 9.29 9.66
N LEU A 437 22.30 8.49 8.85
CA LEU A 437 22.31 7.04 8.99
C LEU A 437 23.60 6.50 8.37
N CYS A 438 24.41 5.83 9.18
CA CYS A 438 25.70 5.26 8.81
C CYS A 438 25.56 3.76 8.49
N SER A 439 26.56 3.22 7.79
CA SER A 439 26.66 1.79 7.47
C SER A 439 25.41 1.23 6.79
N VAL A 440 24.78 2.05 5.93
CA VAL A 440 23.52 1.70 5.29
C VAL A 440 23.69 0.49 4.39
N LYS A 441 22.93 -0.57 4.69
CA LYS A 441 22.80 -1.77 3.86
C LYS A 441 21.34 -1.96 3.49
N THR A 442 21.09 -2.62 2.37
CA THR A 442 19.74 -2.96 1.93
C THR A 442 19.56 -4.46 1.97
N ILE A 443 18.60 -4.93 2.77
CA ILE A 443 18.25 -6.35 2.86
C ILE A 443 16.76 -6.48 2.60
N PHE A 444 16.39 -7.40 1.70
CA PHE A 444 15.00 -7.56 1.25
C PHE A 444 14.34 -6.23 0.84
N ARG A 445 15.11 -5.37 0.14
CA ARG A 445 14.71 -4.02 -0.29
C ARG A 445 14.46 -2.99 0.82
N ILE A 446 14.71 -3.33 2.08
CA ILE A 446 14.60 -2.41 3.20
C ILE A 446 15.99 -1.84 3.54
N PRO A 447 16.22 -0.53 3.38
CA PRO A 447 17.42 0.12 3.89
C PRO A 447 17.45 0.09 5.42
N ARG A 448 18.59 -0.28 5.98
CA ARG A 448 18.83 -0.21 7.43
C ARG A 448 20.28 0.14 7.75
N GLY A 449 20.52 0.72 8.92
CA GLY A 449 21.86 1.09 9.39
C GLY A 449 21.84 1.50 10.85
N SER A 450 22.80 2.31 11.26
CA SER A 450 22.86 2.84 12.63
C SER A 450 23.03 4.36 12.58
N TRP A 451 22.44 5.07 13.55
CA TRP A 451 22.67 6.51 13.65
C TRP A 451 24.15 6.80 13.89
N GLY A 452 24.67 7.85 13.25
CA GLY A 452 25.99 8.38 13.57
C GLY A 452 26.11 8.76 15.04
N LEU A 453 27.34 8.68 15.56
CA LEU A 453 27.66 9.07 16.95
C LEU A 453 27.42 10.56 17.19
N ASP A 454 27.24 10.97 18.44
CA ASP A 454 27.15 12.39 18.80
C ASP A 454 28.39 13.15 18.31
N GLY A 455 28.19 14.32 17.70
CA GLY A 455 29.25 15.08 17.02
C GLY A 455 29.39 14.78 15.52
N SER A 456 28.66 13.80 14.98
CA SER A 456 28.62 13.51 13.53
C SER A 456 27.53 14.26 12.76
N GLU A 457 26.94 15.29 13.36
CA GLU A 457 25.90 16.09 12.74
C GLU A 457 26.37 16.69 11.41
N LYS A 458 25.51 16.57 10.40
CA LYS A 458 25.72 17.14 9.07
C LYS A 458 24.68 18.21 8.79
N VAL A 459 25.02 19.08 7.85
CA VAL A 459 24.15 20.15 7.40
C VAL A 459 23.89 20.00 5.91
N LEU A 460 22.64 20.20 5.52
CA LEU A 460 22.23 20.26 4.11
C LEU A 460 21.26 21.42 3.92
N ASP A 461 21.16 21.87 2.67
CA ASP A 461 20.04 22.72 2.27
C ASP A 461 18.73 21.91 2.35
N VAL A 462 17.68 22.53 2.88
CA VAL A 462 16.34 21.91 2.96
C VAL A 462 15.83 21.49 1.57
N LEU A 463 16.23 22.19 0.50
CA LEU A 463 15.88 21.83 -0.87
C LEU A 463 16.42 20.46 -1.30
N CYS A 464 17.42 19.91 -0.59
CA CYS A 464 17.93 18.56 -0.83
C CYS A 464 17.05 17.46 -0.20
N ILE A 465 16.10 17.82 0.67
CA ILE A 465 15.20 16.85 1.30
C ILE A 465 14.18 16.40 0.25
N CYS A 466 14.31 15.13 -0.15
CA CYS A 466 13.41 14.55 -1.14
C CYS A 466 12.07 14.13 -0.51
N ASN A 467 12.13 13.31 0.55
CA ASN A 467 10.96 12.65 1.13
C ASN A 467 11.07 12.57 2.65
N LEU A 468 9.92 12.62 3.33
CA LEU A 468 9.77 12.12 4.70
C LEU A 468 9.68 10.59 4.68
N VAL A 469 10.29 9.94 5.67
CA VAL A 469 10.21 8.50 5.90
C VAL A 469 9.86 8.23 7.36
N GLY A 470 9.25 7.08 7.64
CA GLY A 470 9.22 6.54 8.98
C GLY A 470 10.47 5.74 9.28
N ILE A 471 10.65 5.44 10.56
CA ILE A 471 11.72 4.54 11.01
C ILE A 471 11.14 3.48 11.93
N TRP A 472 11.89 2.39 12.12
CA TRP A 472 11.69 1.47 13.22
C TRP A 472 13.04 1.00 13.74
N VAL A 473 13.21 0.92 15.06
CA VAL A 473 14.47 0.49 15.68
C VAL A 473 14.36 -0.97 16.07
N GLY A 474 15.24 -1.81 15.53
CA GLY A 474 15.27 -3.23 15.78
C GLY A 474 15.45 -3.54 17.27
N VAL A 475 14.69 -4.51 17.78
CA VAL A 475 14.72 -4.87 19.20
C VAL A 475 15.99 -5.61 19.61
N ASN A 476 16.63 -6.34 18.68
CA ASN A 476 17.82 -7.13 18.98
C ASN A 476 19.08 -6.45 18.44
N THR A 477 19.06 -6.04 17.17
CA THR A 477 20.24 -5.44 16.52
C THR A 477 20.43 -3.95 16.81
N ARG A 478 19.35 -3.27 17.25
CA ARG A 478 19.28 -1.80 17.37
C ARG A 478 19.52 -1.07 16.05
N GLU A 479 19.48 -1.78 14.91
CA GLU A 479 19.52 -1.16 13.60
C GLU A 479 18.24 -0.37 13.33
N VAL A 480 18.39 0.76 12.66
CA VAL A 480 17.29 1.63 12.24
C VAL A 480 16.85 1.20 10.84
N TYR A 481 15.62 0.73 10.74
CA TYR A 481 14.96 0.36 9.49
C TYR A 481 14.22 1.55 8.92
N ILE A 482 14.41 1.83 7.63
CA ILE A 482 13.73 2.93 6.94
C ILE A 482 12.40 2.45 6.37
N LEU A 483 11.31 3.06 6.83
CA LEU A 483 9.94 2.79 6.41
C LEU A 483 9.51 3.84 5.39
N ARG A 484 9.56 3.51 4.10
CA ARG A 484 9.24 4.47 3.03
C ARG A 484 7.73 4.62 2.86
N LYS A 485 7.29 5.81 2.46
CA LYS A 485 5.88 6.06 2.12
C LYS A 485 5.47 5.12 0.98
N HIS A 486 4.40 4.35 1.19
CA HIS A 486 3.86 3.46 0.16
C HIS A 486 3.26 4.30 -0.99
N PRO A 487 3.57 4.02 -2.28
CA PRO A 487 3.09 4.82 -3.42
C PRO A 487 1.57 4.92 -3.51
N GLY A 488 0.84 3.91 -3.03
CA GLY A 488 -0.62 3.92 -2.98
C GLY A 488 -1.22 5.01 -2.09
N LEU A 489 -0.42 5.61 -1.19
CA LEU A 489 -0.82 6.69 -0.27
C LEU A 489 -0.91 8.07 -0.96
N ASP A 490 -0.29 8.26 -2.12
CA ASP A 490 -0.20 9.58 -2.76
C ASP A 490 -1.55 10.13 -3.23
N TYR A 491 -2.55 9.26 -3.34
CA TYR A 491 -3.94 9.60 -3.68
C TYR A 491 -4.92 9.26 -2.57
N LEU A 492 -4.44 8.94 -1.37
CA LEU A 492 -5.37 8.78 -0.24
C LEU A 492 -5.77 10.14 0.32
N THR A 493 -7.08 10.33 0.53
CA THR A 493 -7.62 11.43 1.35
C THR A 493 -7.10 11.33 2.78
N THR A 494 -7.25 12.39 3.58
CA THR A 494 -6.74 12.45 4.97
C THR A 494 -7.32 11.31 5.83
N GLU A 495 -8.59 11.00 5.64
CA GLU A 495 -9.29 9.98 6.43
C GLU A 495 -9.11 8.58 5.83
N GLU A 496 -8.77 8.45 4.53
CA GLU A 496 -8.32 7.18 3.93
C GLU A 496 -6.94 6.76 4.51
N ARG A 497 -6.18 7.71 5.07
CA ARG A 497 -4.98 7.43 5.85
C ARG A 497 -5.29 7.04 7.30
N GLY A 498 -6.56 7.05 7.72
CA GLY A 498 -6.96 6.80 9.11
C GLY A 498 -6.56 7.93 10.07
N VAL A 499 -6.35 9.15 9.54
CA VAL A 499 -6.17 10.36 10.36
C VAL A 499 -7.56 10.92 10.60
N GLU A 500 -8.01 10.94 11.84
CA GLU A 500 -9.23 11.64 12.23
C GLU A 500 -9.02 13.14 11.98
N GLU A 501 -9.97 13.81 11.31
CA GLU A 501 -10.00 15.27 11.34
C GLU A 501 -10.20 15.67 12.81
N ASP A 502 -9.39 16.61 13.31
CA ASP A 502 -9.68 17.29 14.57
C ASP A 502 -11.08 17.90 14.38
N SER A 503 -12.11 17.20 14.85
CA SER A 503 -13.45 17.74 14.93
C SER A 503 -13.32 18.94 15.85
N ASP A 504 -13.53 20.12 15.29
CA ASP A 504 -13.64 21.38 16.02
C ASP A 504 -14.34 21.08 17.35
N ALA A 505 -13.63 21.34 18.45
CA ALA A 505 -14.22 21.35 19.76
C ALA A 505 -15.45 22.25 19.68
N GLU A 506 -16.63 21.64 19.69
CA GLU A 506 -17.87 22.36 19.88
C GLU A 506 -17.69 23.16 21.17
N SER A 507 -17.60 24.48 20.98
CA SER A 507 -17.72 25.46 22.04
C SER A 507 -19.05 25.19 22.73
N GLY A 508 -18.98 24.48 23.86
CA GLY A 508 -20.02 24.54 24.87
C GLY A 508 -20.02 25.95 25.40
N ASP A 509 -20.92 26.76 24.88
CA ASP A 509 -21.41 27.96 25.53
C ASP A 509 -22.86 28.22 25.10
N GLU A 510 -23.60 28.75 26.07
CA GLU A 510 -24.99 29.25 26.04
C GLU A 510 -26.10 28.26 26.46
N ASN A 511 -26.25 28.20 27.80
CA ASN A 511 -27.45 28.61 28.54
C ASN A 511 -28.71 28.94 27.71
N GLU A 512 -29.76 28.13 27.83
CA GLU A 512 -31.03 28.43 28.53
C GLU A 512 -31.95 27.19 28.53
#